data_AF-A0A7W6JWZ3-F1
#
_entry.id   AF-A0A7W6JWZ3-F1
#
_cell.length_a   1.000
_cell.length_b   1.000
_cell.length_c   1.000
_cell.angle_alpha   90.00
_cell.angle_beta   90.00
_cell.angle_gamma   90.00
#
_symmetry.space_group_name_H-M   'P 1'
#
loop_
_entity.id
_entity.type
_entity.pdbx_description
1 polymer ?
#
loop_
_entity_poly.entity_id
_entity_poly.type
_entity_poly.pdbx_seq_one_letter_code
_entity_poly.pdbx_strand_id
1 'polypeptide(L)' 'MRSILTSGLVLSAVLASHASANETVTYTYDAKGRLVKVERSGTVNNGVKTEYTLDKADNRKNVKVTGSPNPAP' A
#
# COMPACT_ATOMS: atom_id res chain seq x y z
N MET A 1 50.67 -3.07 -39.68
CA MET A 1 49.98 -4.37 -39.53
C MET A 1 49.77 -4.63 -38.04
N ARG A 2 48.51 -4.54 -37.55
CA ARG A 2 47.93 -5.21 -36.33
C ARG A 2 48.55 -4.83 -34.97
N SER A 3 47.84 -4.62 -33.86
CA SER A 3 46.43 -4.76 -33.47
C SER A 3 46.23 -3.94 -32.19
N ILE A 4 45.11 -3.22 -32.09
CA ILE A 4 44.67 -2.48 -30.89
C ILE A 4 44.00 -3.49 -29.95
N LEU A 5 44.29 -3.44 -28.64
CA LEU A 5 43.55 -4.15 -27.60
C LEU A 5 43.24 -3.16 -26.47
N THR A 6 42.13 -2.44 -26.61
CA THR A 6 41.51 -1.67 -25.53
C THR A 6 40.58 -2.60 -24.76
N SER A 7 41.00 -3.03 -23.56
CA SER A 7 40.13 -3.74 -22.62
C SER A 7 39.05 -2.80 -22.09
N GLY A 8 37.82 -2.96 -22.58
CA GLY A 8 36.66 -2.20 -22.12
C GLY A 8 36.21 -2.68 -20.74
N LEU A 9 36.28 -1.80 -19.74
CA LEU A 9 35.61 -1.98 -18.46
C LEU A 9 34.12 -1.68 -18.66
N VAL A 10 33.28 -2.72 -18.70
CA VAL A 10 31.82 -2.56 -18.73
C VAL A 10 31.36 -2.28 -17.29
N LEU A 11 31.08 -1.02 -16.98
CA LEU A 11 30.44 -0.63 -15.73
C LEU A 11 28.93 -0.86 -15.87
N SER A 12 28.44 -2.04 -15.48
CA SER A 12 27.01 -2.32 -15.41
C SER A 12 26.38 -1.50 -14.28
N ALA A 13 25.81 -0.34 -14.61
CA ALA A 13 24.99 0.43 -13.69
C ALA A 13 23.68 -0.31 -13.43
N VAL A 14 23.56 -0.96 -12.27
CA VAL A 14 22.27 -1.45 -11.77
C VAL A 14 21.46 -0.24 -11.35
N LEU A 15 20.51 0.19 -12.20
CA LEU A 15 19.48 1.13 -11.81
C LEU A 15 18.51 0.38 -10.91
N ALA A 16 18.63 0.57 -9.59
CA ALA A 16 17.60 0.15 -8.66
C ALA A 16 16.34 0.97 -8.97
N SER A 17 15.33 0.33 -9.56
CA SER A 17 14.00 0.93 -9.72
C SER A 17 13.44 1.20 -8.32
N HIS A 18 13.30 2.47 -7.96
CA HIS A 18 12.69 2.86 -6.70
C HIS A 18 11.20 2.52 -6.76
N ALA A 19 10.75 1.59 -5.92
CA ALA A 19 9.33 1.30 -5.77
C ALA A 19 8.62 2.54 -5.21
N SER A 20 7.90 3.25 -6.07
CA SER A 20 7.11 4.42 -5.68
C SER A 20 5.69 3.98 -5.36
N ALA A 21 5.32 4.00 -4.09
CA ALA A 21 3.95 3.76 -3.65
C ALA A 21 3.33 5.09 -3.22
N ASN A 22 2.32 5.54 -3.96
CA ASN A 22 1.47 6.65 -3.56
C ASN A 22 0.10 6.10 -3.14
N GLU A 23 -0.41 6.56 -2.01
CA GLU A 23 -1.70 6.12 -1.45
C GLU A 23 -2.43 7.32 -0.84
N THR A 24 -3.73 7.42 -1.10
CA THR A 24 -4.65 8.28 -0.36
C THR A 24 -5.49 7.42 0.55
N VAL A 25 -5.56 7.79 1.83
CA VAL A 25 -6.37 7.09 2.83
C VAL A 25 -7.47 8.03 3.34
N THR A 26 -8.71 7.63 3.12
CA THR A 26 -9.90 8.38 3.57
C THR A 26 -10.43 7.74 4.84
N TYR A 27 -10.54 8.54 5.90
CA TYR A 27 -11.08 8.14 7.19
C TYR A 27 -12.49 8.71 7.34
N THR A 28 -13.46 7.87 7.68
CA THR A 28 -14.83 8.31 7.99
C THR A 28 -15.11 8.06 9.45
N TYR A 29 -15.68 9.09 10.09
CA TYR A 29 -16.05 9.07 11.50
C TYR A 29 -17.56 9.15 11.67
N ASP A 30 -18.08 8.57 12.74
CA ASP A 30 -19.46 8.79 13.16
C ASP A 30 -19.64 10.14 13.89
N ALA A 31 -20.87 10.46 14.29
CA ALA A 31 -21.19 11.69 15.01
C ALA A 31 -20.49 11.84 16.38
N LYS A 32 -19.97 10.74 16.94
CA LYS A 32 -19.17 10.75 18.18
C LYS A 32 -17.68 10.92 17.91
N GLY A 33 -17.26 11.04 16.66
CA GLY A 33 -15.86 11.13 16.26
C GLY A 33 -15.12 9.79 16.27
N ARG A 34 -15.84 8.65 16.25
CA ARG A 34 -15.23 7.32 16.24
C ARG A 34 -15.01 6.85 14.80
N LEU A 35 -13.87 6.22 14.53
CA LEU A 35 -13.54 5.73 13.20
C LEU A 35 -14.44 4.54 12.82
N VAL A 36 -15.22 4.69 11.75
CA VAL A 36 -16.16 3.66 11.26
C VAL A 36 -15.77 3.07 9.92
N LYS A 37 -14.96 3.77 9.12
CA LYS A 37 -14.52 3.29 7.80
C LYS A 37 -13.16 3.84 7.40
N VAL A 38 -12.37 3.01 6.74
CA VAL A 38 -11.11 3.36 6.07
C VAL A 38 -11.19 2.92 4.62
N GLU A 39 -10.95 3.83 3.70
CA GLU A 39 -10.89 3.56 2.25
C GLU A 39 -9.51 3.95 1.72
N ARG A 40 -8.91 3.07 0.92
CA ARG A 40 -7.57 3.25 0.37
C ARG A 40 -7.62 3.32 -1.14
N SER A 41 -6.94 4.29 -1.72
CA SER A 41 -6.79 4.42 -3.17
C SER A 41 -5.36 4.76 -3.56
N GLY A 42 -4.97 4.47 -4.80
CA GLY A 42 -3.64 4.74 -5.33
C GLY A 42 -2.95 3.48 -5.84
N THR A 43 -1.84 3.11 -5.22
CA THR A 43 -0.98 2.00 -5.67
C THR A 43 -1.31 0.68 -4.97
N VAL A 44 -0.51 0.24 -4.01
CA VAL A 44 -0.45 -1.15 -3.54
C VAL A 44 -1.77 -1.65 -2.92
N ASN A 45 -2.44 -0.84 -2.09
CA ASN A 45 -3.70 -1.24 -1.45
C ASN A 45 -4.93 -0.56 -2.08
N ASN A 46 -4.84 -0.24 -3.37
CA ASN A 46 -5.94 0.43 -4.06
C ASN A 46 -7.24 -0.39 -3.99
N GLY A 47 -8.32 0.25 -3.54
CA GLY A 47 -9.63 -0.37 -3.40
C GLY A 47 -9.83 -1.17 -2.11
N VAL A 48 -8.82 -1.29 -1.25
CA VAL A 48 -8.99 -1.93 0.06
C VAL A 48 -9.88 -1.05 0.95
N LYS A 49 -10.89 -1.68 1.55
CA LYS A 49 -11.83 -1.04 2.47
C LYS A 49 -11.90 -1.79 3.78
N THR A 50 -11.91 -1.04 4.88
CA THR A 50 -12.13 -1.57 6.22
C THR A 50 -13.32 -0.88 6.87
N GLU A 51 -14.25 -1.66 7.39
CA GLU A 51 -15.46 -1.18 8.08
C GLU A 51 -15.45 -1.66 9.54
N TYR A 52 -15.74 -0.75 10.46
CA TYR A 52 -15.79 -1.02 11.90
C TYR A 52 -17.21 -0.86 12.42
N THR A 53 -17.64 -1.83 13.23
CA THR A 53 -18.82 -1.62 14.09
C THR A 53 -18.36 -1.52 15.54
N LEU A 54 -18.90 -0.54 16.26
CA LEU A 54 -18.56 -0.27 17.64
C LEU A 54 -19.79 -0.47 18.52
N ASP A 55 -19.58 -1.01 19.72
CA ASP A 55 -20.64 -1.09 20.73
C ASP A 55 -20.86 0.27 21.44
N LYS A 56 -21.69 0.27 22.48
CA LYS A 56 -22.00 1.49 23.26
C LYS A 56 -20.86 1.95 24.16
N ALA A 57 -19.94 1.07 24.50
CA ALA A 57 -18.77 1.34 25.33
C ALA A 57 -17.51 1.63 24.48
N ASP A 58 -17.71 1.92 23.19
CA ASP A 58 -16.67 2.23 22.21
C ASP A 58 -15.71 1.08 21.88
N ASN A 59 -16.05 -0.16 22.23
CA ASN A 59 -15.28 -1.32 21.78
C ASN A 59 -15.57 -1.61 20.31
N ARG A 60 -14.53 -1.93 19.54
CA ARG A 60 -14.70 -2.47 18.18
C ARG A 60 -15.27 -3.88 18.29
N LYS A 61 -16.54 -4.03 17.92
CA LYS A 61 -17.26 -5.30 17.94
C LYS A 61 -17.00 -6.14 16.69
N ASN A 62 -16.76 -5.48 15.54
CA ASN A 62 -16.44 -6.16 14.29
C ASN A 62 -15.45 -5.35 13.46
N VAL A 63 -14.62 -6.06 12.69
CA VAL A 63 -13.79 -5.52 11.62
C VAL A 63 -14.09 -6.31 10.35
N LYS A 64 -14.49 -5.62 9.29
CA LYS A 64 -14.69 -6.23 7.97
C LYS A 64 -13.73 -5.60 6.97
N VAL A 65 -12.87 -6.41 6.37
CA VAL A 65 -11.93 -5.98 5.33
C VAL A 65 -12.39 -6.57 4.00
N THR A 66 -12.44 -5.73 2.96
CA THR A 66 -12.76 -6.14 1.59
C THR A 66 -11.77 -5.54 0.61
N GLY A 67 -11.63 -6.17 -0.57
CA GLY A 67 -10.67 -5.74 -1.60
C GLY A 67 -9.21 -6.05 -1.28
N SER A 68 -8.94 -6.71 -0.15
CA SER A 68 -7.59 -7.17 0.20
C SER A 68 -7.13 -8.25 -0.78
N PRO A 69 -5.88 -8.17 -1.31
CA PRO A 69 -5.28 -9.26 -2.08
C PRO A 69 -4.87 -10.44 -1.20
N ASN A 70 -4.78 -10.25 0.12
CA ASN A 70 -4.50 -11.32 1.06
C ASN A 70 -5.77 -12.17 1.31
N PRO A 71 -5.63 -13.50 1.46
CA PRO A 71 -6.73 -14.37 1.84
C PRO A 71 -7.31 -13.98 3.20
N ALA A 72 -8.58 -14.34 3.41
CA ALA A 72 -9.23 -14.16 4.70
C ALA A 72 -8.47 -14.95 5.79
N PRO A 73 -8.34 -14.39 7.01
CA PRO A 73 -7.73 -15.08 8.14
C PRO A 73 -8.55 -16.31 8.59
#